data_AF-A0A2J8SCU7-F1
#
_entry.id   AF-A0A2J8SCU7-F1
#
_cell.length_a   1.000
_cell.length_b   1.000
_cell.length_c   1.000
_cell.angle_alpha   90.00
_cell.angle_beta   90.00
_cell.angle_gamma   90.00
#
_symmetry.space_group_name_H-M   'P 1'
#
loop_
_entity.id
_entity.type
_entity.pdbx_description
1 polymer ?
#
loop_
_entity_poly.entity_id
_entity_poly.type
_entity_poly.pdbx_seq_one_letter_code
_entity_poly.pdbx_strand_id
1 'polypeptide(L)'
;QYTSAVTENIKALFPTEIHSGLLEVISPSPNFYPDFSRLRESFGDPKERVRWRTKQNLDYCFLMMYAQSKGIYYVQLEDDIVAKPNYLSTMKNFALQQPSEDWMILEFSQLGFIGKMFKSLDLSLIVEFILMFYRDKPIDWLLDHILWVKVCNPEKDAKHCDRQKANLRIRFKPSLFQHVGTHSSLAGKIQKLKDKDFGKQALRKEHVNPPAEWEH
;
A
#
# COMPACT_ATOMS: atom_id res chain seq x y z
N GLN A 1 -15.55 -19.30 -4.20
CA GLN A 1 -16.21 -19.08 -5.51
C GLN A 1 -15.64 -17.85 -6.21
N TYR A 2 -15.75 -16.63 -5.66
CA TYR A 2 -15.14 -15.43 -6.28
C TYR A 2 -13.62 -15.52 -6.46
N THR A 3 -12.88 -15.87 -5.40
CA THR A 3 -11.41 -16.04 -5.44
C THR A 3 -10.96 -17.08 -6.46
N SER A 4 -11.68 -18.19 -6.58
CA SER A 4 -11.40 -19.24 -7.57
C SER A 4 -11.54 -18.72 -9.00
N ALA A 5 -12.64 -18.01 -9.30
CA ALA A 5 -12.89 -17.45 -10.63
C ALA A 5 -11.84 -16.40 -11.03
N VAL A 6 -11.46 -15.52 -10.10
CA VAL A 6 -10.40 -14.52 -10.35
C VAL A 6 -9.06 -15.21 -10.59
N THR A 7 -8.73 -16.23 -9.80
CA THR A 7 -7.49 -17.00 -9.96
C THR A 7 -7.41 -17.68 -11.33
N GLU A 8 -8.49 -18.31 -11.78
CA GLU A 8 -8.57 -18.94 -13.10
C GLU A 8 -8.41 -17.93 -14.23
N ASN A 9 -9.06 -16.77 -14.11
CA ASN A 9 -8.94 -15.69 -15.10
C ASN A 9 -7.49 -15.18 -15.20
N ILE A 10 -6.84 -14.89 -14.08
CA ILE A 10 -5.45 -14.43 -14.07
C ILE A 10 -4.52 -15.50 -14.66
N LYS A 11 -4.73 -16.78 -14.33
CA LYS A 11 -3.97 -17.89 -14.91
C LYS A 11 -4.15 -18.03 -16.43
N ALA A 12 -5.34 -17.75 -16.94
CA ALA A 12 -5.60 -17.79 -18.37
C ALA A 12 -4.96 -16.59 -19.11
N LEU A 13 -4.94 -15.41 -18.50
CA LEU A 13 -4.40 -14.19 -19.12
C LEU A 13 -2.87 -14.09 -19.05
N PHE A 14 -2.26 -14.58 -17.95
CA PHE A 14 -0.82 -14.40 -17.67
C PHE A 14 -0.12 -15.74 -17.35
N PRO A 15 -0.23 -16.77 -18.20
CA PRO A 15 0.33 -18.08 -17.91
C PRO A 15 1.86 -18.05 -17.80
N THR A 16 2.52 -17.25 -18.63
CA THR A 16 3.99 -17.13 -18.67
C THR A 16 4.53 -16.48 -17.41
N GLU A 17 3.89 -15.40 -16.95
CA GLU A 17 4.30 -14.64 -15.75
C GLU A 17 4.06 -15.44 -14.47
N ILE A 18 3.00 -16.24 -14.42
CA ILE A 18 2.79 -17.17 -13.31
C ILE A 18 3.84 -18.27 -13.32
N HIS A 19 4.12 -18.85 -14.48
CA HIS A 19 5.09 -19.95 -14.57
C HIS A 19 6.52 -19.49 -14.24
N SER A 20 6.89 -18.25 -14.61
CA SER A 20 8.19 -17.67 -14.29
C SER A 20 8.32 -17.23 -12.83
N GLY A 21 7.21 -17.17 -12.08
CA GLY A 21 7.17 -16.62 -10.72
C GLY A 21 7.16 -15.09 -10.67
N LEU A 22 7.03 -14.40 -11.81
CA LEU A 22 6.85 -12.94 -11.84
C LEU A 22 5.52 -12.53 -11.22
N LEU A 23 4.47 -13.34 -11.41
CA LEU A 23 3.14 -13.11 -10.85
C LEU A 23 2.76 -14.25 -9.91
N GLU A 24 2.52 -13.92 -8.65
CA GLU A 24 2.03 -14.87 -7.65
C GLU A 24 0.63 -14.46 -7.18
N VAL A 25 -0.34 -15.38 -7.24
CA VAL A 25 -1.70 -15.17 -6.75
C VAL A 25 -1.85 -15.91 -5.43
N ILE A 26 -2.04 -15.17 -4.34
CA ILE A 26 -2.21 -15.72 -3.00
C ILE A 26 -3.59 -15.37 -2.44
N SER A 27 -4.09 -16.22 -1.55
CA SER A 27 -5.31 -15.96 -0.81
C SER A 27 -5.17 -16.50 0.61
N PRO A 28 -5.45 -15.70 1.65
CA PRO A 28 -5.44 -16.20 3.02
C PRO A 28 -6.56 -17.21 3.23
N SER A 29 -6.30 -18.22 4.07
CA SER A 29 -7.35 -19.11 4.57
C SER A 29 -8.45 -18.29 5.28
N PRO A 30 -9.74 -18.68 5.18
CA PRO A 30 -10.79 -18.04 5.96
C PRO A 30 -10.50 -17.99 7.47
N ASN A 31 -9.74 -18.95 8.00
CA ASN A 31 -9.32 -19.03 9.41
C ASN A 31 -8.29 -17.97 9.80
N PHE A 32 -7.68 -17.28 8.83
CA PHE A 32 -6.80 -16.14 9.11
C PHE A 32 -7.57 -14.97 9.72
N TYR A 33 -8.84 -14.81 9.35
CA TYR A 33 -9.64 -13.70 9.81
C TYR A 33 -10.35 -14.02 11.14
N PRO A 34 -10.41 -13.06 12.08
CA PRO A 34 -11.19 -13.20 13.29
C PRO A 34 -12.69 -13.09 12.99
N ASP A 35 -13.51 -13.44 13.99
CA ASP A 35 -14.94 -13.16 13.97
C ASP A 35 -15.21 -11.64 13.97
N PHE A 36 -15.64 -11.12 12.82
CA PHE A 36 -15.96 -9.71 12.64
C PHE A 36 -17.32 -9.29 13.22
N SER A 37 -18.17 -10.22 13.65
CA SER A 37 -19.49 -9.90 14.21
C SER A 37 -19.41 -9.07 15.50
N ARG A 38 -18.29 -9.19 16.22
CA ARG A 38 -18.01 -8.52 17.49
C ARG A 38 -17.35 -7.14 17.35
N LEU A 39 -17.13 -6.67 16.12
CA LEU A 39 -16.56 -5.34 15.91
C LEU A 39 -17.54 -4.26 16.38
N ARG A 40 -16.99 -3.27 17.10
CA ARG A 40 -17.73 -2.11 17.59
C ARG A 40 -17.69 -1.00 16.56
N GLU A 41 -18.77 -0.26 16.44
CA GLU A 41 -18.79 0.98 15.67
C GLU A 41 -17.82 2.00 16.27
N SER A 42 -17.25 2.83 15.41
CA SER A 42 -16.17 3.76 15.79
C SER A 42 -16.14 4.92 14.80
N PHE A 43 -15.75 6.12 15.24
CA PHE A 43 -15.62 7.31 14.37
C PHE A 43 -16.90 7.66 13.58
N GLY A 44 -18.06 7.24 14.08
CA GLY A 44 -19.35 7.42 13.36
C GLY A 44 -19.52 6.52 12.13
N ASP A 45 -18.62 5.57 11.89
CA ASP A 45 -18.71 4.64 10.78
C ASP A 45 -19.70 3.50 11.10
N PRO A 46 -20.57 3.09 10.15
CA PRO A 46 -21.43 1.94 10.31
C PRO A 46 -20.61 0.64 10.41
N LYS A 47 -21.18 -0.41 11.01
CA LYS A 47 -20.52 -1.73 11.15
C LYS A 47 -19.86 -2.26 9.88
N GLU A 48 -20.51 -2.13 8.72
CA GLU A 48 -19.94 -2.59 7.45
C GLU A 48 -18.65 -1.87 7.07
N ARG A 49 -18.58 -0.56 7.33
CA ARG A 49 -17.37 0.23 7.08
C ARG A 49 -16.27 -0.12 8.07
N VAL A 50 -16.61 -0.37 9.33
CA VAL A 50 -15.66 -0.86 10.34
C VAL A 50 -15.12 -2.23 9.96
N ARG A 51 -15.99 -3.15 9.54
CA ARG A 51 -15.61 -4.47 9.05
C ARG A 51 -14.69 -4.37 7.84
N TRP A 52 -15.01 -3.52 6.88
CA TRP A 52 -14.22 -3.30 5.67
C TRP A 52 -12.80 -2.82 6.01
N ARG A 53 -12.64 -1.75 6.82
CA ARG A 53 -11.30 -1.24 7.18
C ARG A 53 -10.51 -2.22 8.05
N THR A 54 -11.19 -2.99 8.90
CA THR A 54 -10.57 -4.02 9.75
C THR A 54 -10.04 -5.16 8.89
N LYS A 55 -10.84 -5.64 7.93
CA LYS A 55 -10.40 -6.67 6.98
C LYS A 55 -9.24 -6.15 6.12
N GLN A 56 -9.31 -4.91 5.63
CA GLN A 56 -8.26 -4.32 4.81
C GLN A 56 -6.90 -4.28 5.54
N ASN A 57 -6.87 -3.91 6.82
CA ASN A 57 -5.65 -3.97 7.62
C ASN A 57 -5.05 -5.39 7.66
N LEU A 58 -5.90 -6.41 7.86
CA LEU A 58 -5.47 -7.81 7.89
C LEU A 58 -4.99 -8.30 6.52
N ASP A 59 -5.66 -7.89 5.44
CA ASP A 59 -5.27 -8.22 4.07
C ASP A 59 -3.86 -7.68 3.77
N TYR A 60 -3.57 -6.44 4.17
CA TYR A 60 -2.24 -5.85 4.04
C TYR A 60 -1.20 -6.56 4.89
N CYS A 61 -1.51 -6.90 6.14
CA CYS A 61 -0.61 -7.69 6.98
C CYS A 61 -0.28 -9.04 6.33
N PHE A 62 -1.28 -9.75 5.80
CA PHE A 62 -1.07 -11.03 5.14
C PHE A 62 -0.13 -10.91 3.93
N LEU A 63 -0.36 -9.90 3.09
CA LEU A 63 0.47 -9.64 1.92
C LEU A 63 1.91 -9.27 2.31
N MET A 64 2.10 -8.41 3.31
CA MET A 64 3.43 -8.03 3.80
C MET A 64 4.18 -9.22 4.41
N MET A 65 3.51 -10.05 5.21
CA MET A 65 4.12 -11.27 5.77
C MET A 65 4.57 -12.23 4.66
N TYR A 66 3.76 -12.39 3.62
CA TYR A 66 4.13 -13.22 2.47
C TYR A 66 5.32 -12.65 1.68
N ALA A 67 5.33 -11.33 1.48
CA ALA A 67 6.31 -10.65 0.64
C ALA A 67 7.66 -10.40 1.35
N GLN A 68 7.73 -10.55 2.67
CA GLN A 68 8.90 -10.16 3.47
C GLN A 68 10.22 -10.77 2.96
N SER A 69 10.21 -12.03 2.56
CA SER A 69 11.41 -12.73 2.10
C SER A 69 11.62 -12.67 0.58
N LYS A 70 10.81 -11.89 -0.16
CA LYS A 70 10.75 -11.92 -1.63
C LYS A 70 11.59 -10.85 -2.32
N GLY A 71 12.06 -9.85 -1.58
CA GLY A 71 12.87 -8.76 -2.16
C GLY A 71 13.39 -7.79 -1.12
N ILE A 72 14.18 -6.81 -1.56
CA ILE A 72 14.78 -5.77 -0.70
C ILE A 72 13.73 -4.72 -0.31
N TYR A 73 12.85 -4.39 -1.25
CA TYR A 73 11.79 -3.41 -1.08
C TYR A 73 10.42 -4.05 -1.28
N TYR A 74 9.46 -3.58 -0.52
CA TYR A 74 8.05 -3.90 -0.67
C TYR A 74 7.28 -2.64 -1.06
N VAL A 75 6.39 -2.74 -2.04
CA VAL A 75 5.52 -1.63 -2.47
C VAL A 75 4.07 -2.08 -2.42
N GLN A 76 3.24 -1.37 -1.67
CA GLN A 76 1.80 -1.58 -1.68
C GLN A 76 1.16 -0.82 -2.85
N LEU A 77 0.38 -1.54 -3.66
CA LEU A 77 -0.47 -0.99 -4.71
C LEU A 77 -1.92 -1.49 -4.54
N GLU A 78 -2.86 -0.81 -5.20
CA GLU A 78 -4.27 -1.20 -5.28
C GLU A 78 -4.60 -1.53 -6.75
N ASP A 79 -5.71 -2.23 -6.99
CA ASP A 79 -6.13 -2.71 -8.31
C ASP A 79 -6.74 -1.62 -9.19
N ASP A 80 -7.19 -0.51 -8.61
CA ASP A 80 -7.89 0.59 -9.28
C ASP A 80 -7.02 1.82 -9.55
N ILE A 81 -5.76 1.64 -9.94
CA ILE A 81 -4.80 2.73 -10.15
C ILE A 81 -4.34 2.90 -11.61
N VAL A 82 -3.98 4.14 -11.96
CA VAL A 82 -3.18 4.49 -13.14
C VAL A 82 -1.77 4.80 -12.70
N ALA A 83 -0.79 4.15 -13.33
CA ALA A 83 0.63 4.41 -13.11
C ALA A 83 1.22 5.29 -14.22
N LYS A 84 2.18 6.15 -13.88
CA LYS A 84 3.00 6.86 -14.87
C LYS A 84 3.93 5.89 -15.62
N PRO A 85 4.30 6.17 -16.88
CA PRO A 85 5.36 5.43 -17.55
C PRO A 85 6.64 5.44 -16.71
N ASN A 86 7.41 4.35 -16.76
CA ASN A 86 8.67 4.20 -16.03
C ASN A 86 8.53 4.31 -14.50
N TYR A 87 7.34 4.06 -13.94
CA TYR A 87 7.12 4.15 -12.49
C TYR A 87 8.10 3.24 -11.73
N LEU A 88 8.34 2.01 -12.19
CA LEU A 88 9.22 1.04 -11.52
C LEU A 88 10.67 1.54 -11.43
N SER A 89 11.27 1.93 -12.56
CA SER A 89 12.64 2.44 -12.57
C SER A 89 12.77 3.76 -11.80
N THR A 90 11.75 4.62 -11.88
CA THR A 90 11.70 5.86 -11.09
C THR A 90 11.69 5.56 -9.58
N MET A 91 10.88 4.59 -9.14
CA MET A 91 10.83 4.18 -7.73
C MET A 91 12.16 3.56 -7.27
N LYS A 92 12.75 2.64 -8.05
CA LYS A 92 14.05 2.01 -7.74
C LYS A 92 15.13 3.08 -7.58
N ASN A 93 15.25 3.98 -8.56
CA ASN A 93 16.26 5.05 -8.53
C ASN A 93 16.04 6.00 -7.35
N PHE A 94 14.79 6.37 -7.06
CA PHE A 94 14.49 7.23 -5.92
C PHE A 94 14.91 6.58 -4.60
N ALA A 95 14.62 5.30 -4.40
CA ALA A 95 15.03 4.58 -3.20
C ALA A 95 16.56 4.52 -3.04
N LEU A 96 17.29 4.21 -4.12
CA LEU A 96 18.76 4.11 -4.12
C LEU A 96 19.46 5.47 -3.95
N GLN A 97 18.80 6.58 -4.29
CA GLN A 97 19.34 7.93 -4.18
C GLN A 97 19.04 8.61 -2.84
N GLN A 98 18.39 7.92 -1.90
CA GLN A 98 18.14 8.51 -0.59
C GLN A 98 19.48 8.80 0.13
N PRO A 99 19.66 10.00 0.69
CA PRO A 99 20.94 10.41 1.28
C PRO A 99 21.25 9.68 2.59
N SER A 100 20.26 9.01 3.18
CA SER A 100 20.39 8.20 4.39
C SER A 100 19.54 6.95 4.24
N GLU A 101 19.93 5.88 4.94
CA GLU A 101 19.15 4.66 5.11
C GLU A 101 18.13 4.76 6.26
N ASP A 102 18.00 5.90 6.94
CA ASP A 102 17.10 6.04 8.10
C ASP A 102 15.61 6.23 7.74
N TRP A 103 15.28 6.34 6.46
CA TRP A 103 13.89 6.45 6.02
C TRP A 103 13.11 5.16 6.30
N MET A 104 11.82 5.31 6.59
CA MET A 104 10.91 4.18 6.85
C MET A 104 9.89 4.00 5.73
N ILE A 105 9.42 5.11 5.13
CA ILE A 105 8.37 5.09 4.10
C ILE A 105 8.77 6.02 2.96
N LEU A 106 8.81 5.49 1.73
CA LEU A 106 8.85 6.32 0.52
C LEU A 106 7.44 6.36 -0.08
N GLU A 107 6.90 7.57 -0.27
CA GLU A 107 5.57 7.78 -0.82
C GLU A 107 5.61 8.20 -2.30
N PHE A 108 4.93 7.46 -3.15
CA PHE A 108 4.76 7.76 -4.58
C PHE A 108 3.33 8.18 -4.94
N SER A 109 2.44 8.25 -3.95
CA SER A 109 1.15 8.93 -4.03
C SER A 109 0.75 9.46 -2.65
N GLN A 110 0.06 10.61 -2.65
CA GLN A 110 -0.49 11.24 -1.45
C GLN A 110 -1.78 10.56 -0.97
N LEU A 111 -2.49 9.85 -1.84
CA LEU A 111 -3.79 9.29 -1.52
C LEU A 111 -3.66 7.90 -0.90
N GLY A 112 -4.35 7.67 0.22
CA GLY A 112 -4.51 6.35 0.84
C GLY A 112 -3.20 5.58 1.02
N PHE A 113 -3.28 4.26 0.85
CA PHE A 113 -2.17 3.34 1.07
C PHE A 113 -1.44 2.93 -0.22
N ILE A 114 -1.82 3.52 -1.37
CA ILE A 114 -1.18 3.27 -2.65
C ILE A 114 0.22 3.88 -2.73
N GLY A 115 1.11 3.18 -3.43
CA GLY A 115 2.47 3.65 -3.72
C GLY A 115 3.29 3.89 -2.46
N LYS A 116 3.07 3.11 -1.40
CA LYS A 116 3.89 3.15 -0.18
C LYS A 116 4.95 2.08 -0.29
N MET A 117 6.20 2.51 -0.32
CA MET A 117 7.36 1.63 -0.33
C MET A 117 8.00 1.56 1.05
N PHE A 118 8.39 0.35 1.42
CA PHE A 118 9.04 0.00 2.67
C PHE A 118 10.26 -0.87 2.38
N LYS A 119 11.22 -0.90 3.29
CA LYS A 119 12.25 -1.94 3.29
C LYS A 119 11.63 -3.23 3.80
N SER A 120 11.90 -4.34 3.12
CA SER A 120 11.34 -5.63 3.52
C SER A 120 11.75 -6.04 4.95
N LEU A 121 12.95 -5.62 5.39
CA LEU A 121 13.45 -5.84 6.75
C LEU A 121 12.58 -5.16 7.82
N ASP A 122 11.96 -4.03 7.50
CA ASP A 122 11.10 -3.27 8.43
C ASP A 122 9.64 -3.77 8.46
N LEU A 123 9.26 -4.68 7.55
CA LEU A 123 7.88 -5.16 7.46
C LEU A 123 7.41 -5.88 8.72
N SER A 124 8.30 -6.55 9.45
CA SER A 124 7.96 -7.22 10.72
C SER A 124 7.37 -6.23 11.72
N LEU A 125 8.09 -5.13 11.97
CA LEU A 125 7.65 -4.05 12.87
C LEU A 125 6.32 -3.44 12.39
N ILE A 126 6.18 -3.20 11.10
CA ILE A 126 4.98 -2.59 10.52
C ILE A 126 3.78 -3.53 10.69
N VAL A 127 3.94 -4.81 10.34
CA VAL A 127 2.91 -5.84 10.47
C VAL A 127 2.50 -6.01 11.92
N GLU A 128 3.45 -6.15 12.85
CA GLU A 128 3.15 -6.29 14.28
C GLU A 128 2.35 -5.11 14.81
N PHE A 129 2.74 -3.88 14.46
CA PHE A 129 2.01 -2.70 14.87
C PHE A 129 0.58 -2.67 14.31
N ILE A 130 0.40 -3.00 13.02
CA ILE A 130 -0.93 -3.05 12.42
C ILE A 130 -1.76 -4.15 13.09
N LEU A 131 -1.20 -5.33 13.34
CA LEU A 131 -1.88 -6.44 14.01
C LEU A 131 -2.27 -6.12 15.46
N MET A 132 -1.55 -5.25 16.15
CA MET A 132 -1.96 -4.78 17.49
C MET A 132 -3.22 -3.92 17.44
N PHE A 133 -3.41 -3.13 16.38
CA PHE A 133 -4.45 -2.08 16.31
C PHE A 133 -5.39 -2.20 15.10
N TYR A 134 -5.44 -3.37 14.45
CA TYR A 134 -6.15 -3.56 13.18
C TYR A 134 -7.66 -3.28 13.27
N ARG A 135 -8.27 -3.37 14.45
CA ARG A 135 -9.68 -3.06 14.70
C ARG A 135 -9.91 -1.56 14.95
N ASP A 136 -8.89 -0.86 15.41
CA ASP A 136 -9.05 0.45 16.03
C ASP A 136 -8.96 1.60 15.05
N LYS A 137 -8.14 1.50 14.00
CA LYS A 137 -7.95 2.58 13.02
C LYS A 137 -7.73 2.04 11.61
N PRO A 138 -8.06 2.80 10.55
CA PRO A 138 -7.66 2.45 9.19
C PRO A 138 -6.13 2.53 9.02
N ILE A 139 -5.61 1.85 7.99
CA ILE A 139 -4.17 1.67 7.75
C ILE A 139 -3.38 2.99 7.73
N ASP A 140 -3.89 4.01 7.03
CA ASP A 140 -3.20 5.30 6.87
C ASP A 140 -2.92 5.96 8.22
N TRP A 141 -3.87 5.83 9.14
CA TRP A 141 -3.74 6.37 10.49
C TRP A 141 -2.76 5.52 11.29
N LEU A 142 -2.80 4.20 11.17
CA LEU A 142 -1.86 3.31 11.87
C LEU A 142 -0.41 3.61 11.49
N LEU A 143 -0.11 3.82 10.21
CA LEU A 143 1.22 4.24 9.78
C LEU A 143 1.64 5.58 10.37
N ASP A 144 0.74 6.57 10.36
CA ASP A 144 1.04 7.86 10.96
C ASP A 144 1.30 7.73 12.48
N HIS A 145 0.63 6.79 13.15
CA HIS A 145 0.89 6.46 14.55
C HIS A 145 2.24 5.75 14.74
N ILE A 146 2.67 4.86 13.83
CA ILE A 146 4.01 4.27 13.86
C ILE A 146 5.06 5.39 13.86
N LEU A 147 4.93 6.34 12.93
CA LEU A 147 5.86 7.47 12.85
C LEU A 147 5.77 8.36 14.10
N TRP A 148 4.57 8.60 14.62
CA TRP A 148 4.39 9.36 15.85
C TRP A 148 5.13 8.73 17.03
N VAL A 149 4.94 7.42 17.24
CA VAL A 149 5.59 6.68 18.33
C VAL A 149 7.11 6.67 18.17
N LYS A 150 7.63 6.58 16.94
CA LYS A 150 9.08 6.51 16.70
C LYS A 150 9.81 7.83 16.93
N VAL A 151 9.22 8.98 16.56
CA VAL A 151 9.98 10.24 16.48
C VAL A 151 9.32 11.48 17.07
N CYS A 152 8.05 11.43 17.47
CA CYS A 152 7.41 12.60 18.07
C CYS A 152 7.69 12.65 19.57
N ASN A 153 8.19 13.81 20.03
CA ASN A 153 8.36 14.08 21.45
C ASN A 153 7.06 14.71 21.99
N PRO A 154 6.38 14.09 22.99
CA PRO A 154 5.15 14.61 23.57
C PRO A 154 5.27 16.00 24.23
N GLU A 155 6.47 16.41 24.62
CA GLU A 155 6.75 17.72 25.23
C GLU A 155 6.96 18.83 24.20
N LYS A 156 6.95 18.50 22.90
CA LYS A 156 7.14 19.46 21.81
C LYS A 156 5.87 19.67 20.99
N ASP A 157 5.87 20.74 20.20
CA ASP A 157 4.73 21.12 19.39
C ASP A 157 4.50 20.21 18.17
N ALA A 158 3.31 20.32 17.59
CA ALA A 158 2.93 19.55 16.41
C ALA A 158 3.88 19.78 15.22
N LYS A 159 4.39 21.02 15.04
CA LYS A 159 5.33 21.34 13.97
C LYS A 159 6.66 20.61 14.14
N HIS A 160 7.14 20.43 15.37
CA HIS A 160 8.29 19.57 15.61
C HIS A 160 8.00 18.13 15.18
N CYS A 161 6.89 17.55 15.63
CA CYS A 161 6.49 16.19 15.27
C CYS A 161 6.39 16.01 13.75
N ASP A 162 5.73 16.94 13.03
CA ASP A 162 5.58 16.87 11.58
C ASP A 162 6.92 16.88 10.84
N ARG A 163 7.88 17.71 11.29
CA ARG A 163 9.24 17.72 10.72
C ARG A 163 9.96 16.42 10.96
N GLN A 164 9.86 15.84 12.17
CA GLN A 164 10.48 14.55 12.46
C GLN A 164 9.88 13.42 11.62
N LYS A 165 8.54 13.38 11.49
CA LYS A 165 7.86 12.41 10.63
C LYS A 165 8.28 12.55 9.16
N ALA A 166 8.49 13.79 8.67
CA ALA A 166 8.91 14.04 7.30
C ALA A 166 10.32 13.50 6.96
N ASN A 167 11.18 13.32 7.97
CA ASN A 167 12.50 12.69 7.77
C ASN A 167 12.39 11.17 7.55
N LEU A 168 11.38 10.52 8.13
CA LEU A 168 11.14 9.08 7.98
C LEU A 168 10.18 8.76 6.83
N ARG A 169 9.29 9.70 6.50
CA ARG A 169 8.29 9.59 5.43
C ARG A 169 8.60 10.57 4.33
N ILE A 170 9.39 10.10 3.37
CA ILE A 170 9.89 10.93 2.27
C ILE A 170 8.97 10.76 1.07
N ARG A 171 8.50 11.88 0.52
CA ARG A 171 7.58 11.87 -0.61
C ARG A 171 8.29 12.16 -1.92
N PHE A 172 8.09 11.29 -2.90
CA PHE A 172 8.44 11.54 -4.29
C PHE A 172 7.46 12.53 -4.93
N LYS A 173 7.99 13.49 -5.69
CA LYS A 173 7.20 14.43 -6.49
C LYS A 173 7.75 14.47 -7.91
N PRO A 174 6.91 14.42 -8.94
CA PRO A 174 5.43 14.34 -8.90
C PRO A 174 4.92 12.93 -8.58
N SER A 175 3.69 12.78 -8.06
CA SER A 175 3.09 11.47 -7.77
C SER A 175 3.09 10.55 -9.00
N LEU A 176 3.36 9.26 -8.79
CA LEU A 176 3.44 8.23 -9.83
C LEU A 176 2.14 7.44 -10.01
N PHE A 177 1.23 7.50 -9.03
CA PHE A 177 -0.03 6.75 -9.04
C PHE A 177 -1.23 7.65 -8.78
N GLN A 178 -2.37 7.27 -9.36
CA GLN A 178 -3.67 7.94 -9.21
C GLN A 178 -4.80 6.91 -9.30
N HIS A 179 -5.75 6.94 -8.36
CA HIS A 179 -6.96 6.11 -8.48
C HIS A 179 -7.79 6.47 -9.72
N VAL A 180 -8.27 5.44 -10.43
CA VAL A 180 -9.27 5.54 -11.49
C VAL A 180 -10.64 5.75 -10.83
N GLY A 181 -11.06 7.01 -10.70
CA GLY A 181 -12.36 7.30 -10.09
C GLY A 181 -13.53 6.90 -10.99
N THR A 182 -14.28 5.85 -10.64
CA THR A 182 -15.74 5.79 -10.83
C THR A 182 -16.48 4.91 -9.80
N HIS A 183 -15.88 3.85 -9.25
CA HIS A 183 -16.52 3.02 -8.22
C HIS A 183 -15.55 2.67 -7.10
N SER A 184 -15.75 3.26 -5.92
CA SER A 184 -15.13 2.74 -4.69
C SER A 184 -15.67 1.33 -4.42
N SER A 185 -14.84 0.47 -3.83
CA SER A 185 -15.25 -0.82 -3.27
C SER A 185 -16.33 -0.71 -2.16
N LEU A 186 -16.63 0.50 -1.67
CA LEU A 186 -17.88 0.79 -0.95
C LEU A 186 -18.99 1.18 -1.92
N ALA A 187 -20.11 0.43 -1.87
CA ALA A 187 -21.32 0.71 -2.64
C ALA A 187 -21.74 2.20 -2.50
N GLY A 188 -21.80 2.90 -3.63
CA GLY A 188 -22.31 4.28 -3.73
C GLY A 188 -21.28 5.40 -3.54
N LYS A 189 -20.00 5.12 -3.22
CA LYS A 189 -19.00 6.18 -3.04
C LYS A 189 -18.25 6.48 -4.34
N ILE A 190 -18.65 7.55 -5.04
CA ILE A 190 -17.88 8.11 -6.16
C ILE A 190 -16.65 8.81 -5.59
N GLN A 191 -15.47 8.19 -5.74
CA GLN A 191 -14.22 8.79 -5.29
C GLN A 191 -13.73 9.83 -6.30
N LYS A 192 -14.00 11.11 -6.05
CA LYS A 192 -13.56 12.25 -6.89
C LYS A 192 -12.17 12.78 -6.50
N LEU A 193 -11.50 12.16 -5.53
CA LEU A 193 -10.21 12.63 -5.03
C LEU A 193 -9.12 12.40 -6.09
N LYS A 194 -8.50 13.49 -6.53
CA LYS A 194 -7.33 13.49 -7.40
C LYS A 194 -6.10 13.87 -6.59
N ASP A 195 -5.03 13.14 -6.81
CA ASP A 195 -3.72 13.45 -6.27
C ASP A 195 -3.23 14.74 -6.92
N LYS A 196 -2.98 15.75 -6.10
CA LYS A 196 -2.66 17.11 -6.56
C LYS A 196 -1.36 17.15 -7.35
N ASP A 197 -0.43 16.24 -7.04
CA ASP A 197 0.92 16.20 -7.60
C ASP A 197 1.02 15.22 -8.80
N PHE A 198 -0.06 14.50 -9.18
CA PHE A 198 -0.04 13.55 -10.30
C PHE A 198 0.01 14.22 -11.69
N GLY A 199 -0.51 15.45 -11.81
CA GLY A 199 -0.56 16.19 -13.08
C GLY A 199 -1.69 15.77 -14.03
N LYS A 200 -1.88 16.51 -15.13
CA LYS A 200 -2.88 16.21 -16.19
C LYS A 200 -2.23 15.37 -17.29
N GLN A 201 -2.26 14.05 -17.21
CA GLN A 201 -1.84 13.16 -18.30
C GLN A 201 -3.01 12.32 -18.82
N ALA A 202 -2.94 11.98 -20.11
CA ALA A 202 -3.93 11.14 -20.78
C ALA A 202 -3.93 9.73 -20.17
N LEU A 203 -5.10 9.23 -19.79
CA LEU A 203 -5.33 7.99 -19.04
C LEU A 203 -4.95 6.69 -19.80
N ARG A 204 -4.49 6.80 -21.05
CA ARG A 204 -4.04 5.67 -21.87
C ARG A 204 -2.86 6.09 -22.75
N LYS A 205 -1.70 5.51 -22.49
CA LYS A 205 -0.64 5.27 -23.48
C LYS A 205 -0.24 3.80 -23.34
N GLU A 206 -0.06 3.11 -24.46
CA GLU A 206 0.39 1.72 -24.46
C GLU A 206 1.73 1.61 -23.71
N HIS A 207 1.82 0.65 -22.78
CA HIS A 207 3.03 0.40 -22.02
C HIS A 207 3.92 -0.56 -22.79
N VAL A 208 5.18 -0.18 -22.98
CA VAL A 208 6.24 -1.11 -23.42
C VAL A 208 6.88 -1.66 -22.16
N ASN A 209 6.76 -2.98 -21.93
CA ASN A 209 7.40 -3.66 -20.81
C ASN A 209 8.86 -3.98 -21.23
N PRO A 210 9.89 -3.26 -20.72
CA PRO A 210 11.26 -3.60 -21.05
C PRO A 210 11.64 -4.97 -20.46
N PRO A 211 12.54 -5.72 -21.10
CA PRO A 211 13.00 -7.01 -20.59
C PRO A 211 13.66 -6.85 -19.20
N ALA A 212 13.41 -7.81 -18.32
CA ALA A 212 14.05 -7.85 -17.00
C ALA A 212 15.53 -8.21 -17.17
N GLU A 213 16.43 -7.34 -16.71
CA GLU A 213 17.85 -7.63 -16.62
C GLU A 213 18.17 -8.33 -15.30
N TRP A 214 18.89 -9.45 -15.37
CA TRP A 214 19.37 -10.19 -14.21
C TRP A 214 20.61 -9.48 -13.65
N GLU A 215 20.51 -8.88 -12.46
CA GLU A 215 21.67 -8.40 -11.71
C GLU A 215 22.27 -9.61 -10.94
N HIS A 216 23.51 -9.99 -11.29
CA HIS A 216 24.30 -11.06 -10.66
C HIS A 216 24.81 -10.67 -9.27
#